data_AF-S6WBZ2-F1
#
_entry.id   AF-S6WBZ2-F1
#
_cell.length_a   1.000
_cell.length_b   1.000
_cell.length_c   1.000
_cell.angle_alpha   90.00
_cell.angle_beta   90.00
_cell.angle_gamma   90.00
#
_symmetry.space_group_name_H-M   'P 1'
#
loop_
_entity.id
_entity.type
_entity.pdbx_description
1 polymer ?
#
loop_
_entity_poly.entity_id
_entity_poly.type
_entity_poly.pdbx_seq_one_letter_code
_entity_poly.pdbx_strand_id
1 'polypeptide(L)' 'MPLFEKERSSPAELEARLRVHRLPEVGPKRFSRLMEAFGSASSALSAPASAWRALGLPGTCAEA' A
#
# COMPACT_ATOMS: atom_id res chain seq x y z
N MET A 1 21.03 1.96 22.56
CA MET A 1 19.80 1.16 22.29
C MET A 1 18.79 2.05 21.57
N PRO A 2 18.76 2.15 20.23
CA PRO A 2 17.72 2.90 19.52
C PRO A 2 16.65 1.91 19.07
N LEU A 3 15.57 1.77 19.84
CA LEU A 3 14.41 0.94 19.45
C LEU A 3 13.25 1.78 18.86
N PHE A 4 13.36 3.11 18.84
CA PHE A 4 12.26 4.01 18.46
C PHE A 4 12.35 4.55 17.03
N GLU A 5 13.38 4.20 16.27
CA GLU A 5 13.56 4.74 14.90
C GLU A 5 12.63 4.07 13.88
N LYS A 6 11.99 2.95 14.24
CA LYS A 6 11.05 2.19 13.39
C LYS A 6 9.57 2.46 13.70
N GLU A 7 9.24 3.20 14.77
CA GLU A 7 7.87 3.25 15.31
C GLU A 7 6.99 4.39 14.77
N ARG A 8 7.58 5.42 14.14
CA ARG A 8 6.80 6.41 13.40
C ARG A 8 6.97 6.18 11.91
N SER A 9 6.28 5.15 11.39
CA SER A 9 5.88 5.16 9.99
C SER A 9 5.42 6.59 9.67
N SER A 10 6.06 7.25 8.69
CA SER A 10 5.74 8.65 8.38
C SER A 10 4.22 8.82 8.27
N PRO A 11 3.63 9.95 8.67
CA PRO A 11 2.18 10.13 8.62
C PRO A 11 1.62 9.75 7.24
N ALA A 12 2.36 10.02 6.17
CA ALA A 12 2.09 9.58 4.81
C ALA A 12 1.97 8.05 4.64
N GLU A 13 2.84 7.25 5.26
CA GLU A 13 2.78 5.77 5.24
C GLU A 13 1.53 5.27 5.99
N LEU A 14 1.21 5.88 7.13
CA LEU A 14 0.06 5.48 7.94
C LEU A 14 -1.27 5.87 7.25
N GLU A 15 -1.33 7.07 6.66
CA GLU A 15 -2.43 7.49 5.80
C GLU A 15 -2.57 6.61 4.56
N ALA A 16 -1.46 6.21 3.93
CA ALA A 16 -1.49 5.31 2.80
C ALA A 16 -2.04 3.94 3.19
N ARG A 17 -1.63 3.39 4.36
CA ARG A 17 -2.21 2.13 4.89
C ARG A 17 -3.71 2.27 5.10
N LEU A 18 -4.18 3.37 5.69
CA LEU A 18 -5.62 3.62 5.90
C LEU A 18 -6.37 3.78 4.58
N ARG A 19 -5.82 4.49 3.59
CA ARG A 19 -6.41 4.63 2.25
C ARG A 19 -6.51 3.29 1.53
N VAL A 20 -5.44 2.51 1.51
CA VAL A 20 -5.44 1.19 0.86
C VAL A 20 -6.42 0.25 1.55
N HIS A 21 -6.51 0.29 2.89
CA HIS A 21 -7.46 -0.54 3.65
C HIS A 21 -8.93 -0.07 3.52
N ARG A 22 -9.16 1.18 3.10
CA ARG A 22 -10.49 1.73 2.79
C ARG A 22 -11.01 1.31 1.41
N LEU A 23 -10.14 0.83 0.52
CA LEU A 23 -10.57 0.31 -0.76
C LEU A 23 -11.29 -1.03 -0.52
N PRO A 24 -12.62 -1.12 -0.78
CA PRO A 24 -13.40 -2.33 -0.50
C PRO A 24 -12.89 -3.55 -1.28
N GLU A 25 -12.11 -3.30 -2.34
CA GLU A 25 -11.54 -4.29 -3.24
C GLU A 25 -10.15 -4.79 -2.78
N VAL A 26 -9.48 -4.10 -1.85
CA VAL A 26 -8.14 -4.43 -1.37
C VAL A 26 -8.22 -5.10 0.00
N GLY A 27 -8.52 -6.40 -0.01
CA GLY A 27 -8.47 -7.23 1.20
C GLY A 27 -7.02 -7.50 1.69
N PRO A 28 -6.87 -8.11 2.88
CA PRO A 28 -5.57 -8.32 3.52
C PRO A 28 -4.57 -9.12 2.67
N LYS A 29 -5.03 -10.11 1.89
CA LYS A 29 -4.17 -10.89 0.98
C LYS A 29 -3.57 -10.03 -0.14
N ARG A 30 -4.36 -9.11 -0.69
CA ARG A 30 -3.94 -8.20 -1.77
C ARG A 30 -3.00 -7.12 -1.22
N PHE A 31 -3.31 -6.60 -0.03
CA PHE A 31 -2.44 -5.68 0.69
C PHE A 31 -1.06 -6.30 0.96
N SER A 32 -0.98 -7.53 1.49
CA SER A 32 0.31 -8.19 1.70
C SER A 32 1.10 -8.35 0.41
N ARG A 33 0.42 -8.66 -0.71
CA ARG A 33 1.07 -8.78 -2.02
C ARG A 33 1.61 -7.44 -2.53
N LEU A 34 0.88 -6.35 -2.30
CA LEU A 34 1.35 -4.98 -2.57
C LEU A 34 2.57 -4.64 -1.70
N MET A 35 2.57 -5.04 -0.43
CA MET A 35 3.69 -4.77 0.48
C MET A 35 4.93 -5.59 0.14
N GLU A 36 4.76 -6.83 -0.31
CA GLU A 36 5.87 -7.62 -0.87
C GLU A 36 6.44 -6.99 -2.15
N ALA A 37 5.59 -6.43 -3.02
CA ALA A 37 6.03 -5.87 -4.30
C ALA A 37 6.64 -4.46 -4.19
N PHE A 38 6.05 -3.58 -3.38
CA PHE A 38 6.44 -2.17 -3.28
C PHE A 38 7.23 -1.84 -2.00
N GLY A 39 7.27 -2.74 -1.02
CA GLY A 39 7.94 -2.55 0.27
C GLY A 39 7.19 -1.66 1.28
N SER A 40 6.40 -0.70 0.79
CA SER A 40 5.69 0.30 1.59
C SER A 40 4.32 0.67 1.01
N ALA A 41 3.38 1.05 1.88
CA ALA A 41 2.02 1.46 1.51
C ALA A 41 2.01 2.79 0.77
N SER A 42 2.86 3.72 1.19
CA SER A 42 3.10 5.01 0.55
C SER A 42 3.60 4.84 -0.88
N SER A 43 4.61 3.98 -1.11
CA SER A 43 5.07 3.62 -2.46
C SER A 43 3.97 2.96 -3.28
N ALA A 44 3.20 2.03 -2.69
CA ALA A 44 2.10 1.39 -3.38
C ALA A 44 1.01 2.40 -3.78
N LEU A 45 0.63 3.31 -2.89
CA LEU A 45 -0.38 4.35 -3.14
C LEU A 45 0.08 5.35 -4.22
N SER A 46 1.36 5.69 -4.23
CA SER A 46 1.92 6.59 -5.24
C SER A 46 2.22 5.87 -6.56
N ALA A 47 2.15 4.54 -6.60
CA ALA A 47 2.40 3.77 -7.80
C ALA A 47 1.21 3.86 -8.77
N PRO A 48 1.48 3.99 -10.08
CA PRO A 48 0.41 4.08 -11.07
C PRO A 48 -0.39 2.78 -11.18
N ALA A 49 -1.63 2.90 -11.63
CA ALA A 49 -2.54 1.77 -11.85
C ALA A 49 -1.96 0.64 -12.71
N SER A 50 -1.04 0.97 -13.62
CA SER A 50 -0.33 -0.02 -14.43
C SER A 50 0.54 -0.98 -13.60
N ALA A 51 1.15 -0.50 -12.51
CA ALA A 51 1.97 -1.34 -11.64
C ALA A 51 1.11 -2.29 -10.78
N TRP A 52 -0.08 -1.83 -10.39
CA TRP A 52 -1.07 -2.65 -9.69
C TRP A 52 -1.62 -3.74 -10.63
N ARG A 53 -1.90 -3.39 -11.89
CA ARG A 53 -2.30 -4.36 -12.92
C ARG A 53 -1.23 -5.40 -13.20
N ALA A 54 0.06 -5.01 -13.25
CA ALA A 54 1.17 -5.95 -13.43
C ALA A 54 1.27 -6.99 -12.30
N LEU A 55 0.81 -6.64 -11.09
CA LEU A 55 0.72 -7.55 -9.93
C LEU A 55 -0.55 -8.43 -9.92
N GLY A 56 -1.41 -8.29 -10.94
CA GLY A 56 -2.67 -9.02 -11.04
C GLY A 56 -3.80 -8.45 -10.19
N LEU A 57 -3.71 -7.18 -9.77
CA LEU A 57 -4.81 -6.48 -9.11
C LEU A 57 -5.76 -5.88 -10.16
N PRO A 58 -7.07 -5.85 -9.89
CA PRO A 58 -8.01 -5.17 -10.75
C PRO A 58 -7.69 -3.67 -10.77
N GLY A 59 -7.64 -3.08 -11.97
CA GLY A 59 -7.27 -1.67 -12.16
C GLY A 59 -8.25 -0.69 -11.51
N THR A 60 -9.43 -1.14 -11.11
CA THR A 60 -10.43 -0.38 -10.34
C THR A 60 -9.89 0.08 -8.98
N CYS A 61 -8.98 -0.70 -8.37
CA CYS A 61 -8.36 -0.34 -7.10
C CYS A 61 -7.37 0.84 -7.19
N ALA A 62 -6.87 1.16 -8.38
CA ALA A 62 -5.81 2.14 -8.58
C ALA A 62 -6.27 3.43 -9.25
N GLU A 63 -7.58 3.57 -9.45
CA GLU A 63 -8.27 4.76 -9.97
C GLU A 63 -9.05 5.50 -8.87
N ALA A 64 -8.78 5.20 -7.59
CA ALA A 64 -9.47 5.76 -6.43
C ALA A 64 -8.60 6.75 -5.63
#